data_AF-A0A022PSU0-F1
#
_entry.id   AF-A0A022PSU0-F1
#
_cell.length_a   1.000
_cell.length_b   1.000
_cell.length_c   1.000
_cell.angle_alpha   90.00
_cell.angle_beta   90.00
_cell.angle_gamma   90.00
#
_symmetry.space_group_name_H-M   'P 1'
#
loop_
_entity.id
_entity.type
_entity.pdbx_description
1 polymer ?
#
loop_
_entity_poly.entity_id
_entity_poly.type
_entity_poly.pdbx_seq_one_letter_code
_entity_poly.pdbx_strand_id
1 'polypeptide(L)'
;ISPQTDESEKKRFPLTAESLDTRGLYIFDDGFRLVLWFGGSISPDIGRNLLGEDFTSDYSKVILSLRDNEMSRKLMKILNKFRESDSSYFQLCHLVRQGEQPRESFFLLTNLVDDKNSGANSYADWISQLHRQVQQNA
;
A
#
# COMPACT_ATOMS: atom_id res chain seq x y z
N ILE A 1 -6.54 34.01 -10.63
CA ILE A 1 -5.52 33.16 -9.97
C ILE A 1 -6.08 31.75 -10.02
N SER A 2 -5.67 30.95 -11.01
CA SER A 2 -6.11 29.56 -11.11
C SER A 2 -5.65 28.81 -9.86
N PRO A 3 -6.45 27.89 -9.29
CA PRO A 3 -5.94 27.00 -8.29
C PRO A 3 -4.87 26.17 -8.98
N GLN A 4 -3.62 26.32 -8.54
CA GLN A 4 -2.58 25.37 -8.91
C GLN A 4 -3.01 24.03 -8.32
N THR A 5 -3.51 23.14 -9.18
CA THR A 5 -3.77 21.76 -8.85
C THR A 5 -2.44 21.17 -8.36
N ASP A 6 -2.37 20.92 -7.05
CA ASP A 6 -1.18 20.42 -6.35
C ASP A 6 -0.70 19.13 -7.04
N GLU A 7 0.37 19.23 -7.84
CA GLU A 7 1.00 18.15 -8.62
C GLU A 7 1.56 17.05 -7.71
N SER A 8 0.65 16.18 -7.30
CA SER A 8 0.90 14.86 -6.75
C SER A 8 -0.40 14.07 -6.93
N GLU A 9 -0.87 13.94 -8.18
CA GLU A 9 -1.71 12.80 -8.52
C GLU A 9 -0.85 11.55 -8.25
N LYS A 10 -0.96 11.03 -7.02
CA LYS A 10 -0.31 9.79 -6.62
C LYS A 10 -0.86 8.73 -7.56
N LYS A 11 -0.04 8.27 -8.51
CA LYS A 11 -0.42 7.23 -9.46
C LYS A 11 -1.04 6.08 -8.67
N ARG A 12 -2.34 5.86 -8.86
CA ARG A 12 -3.04 4.73 -8.28
C ARG A 12 -2.72 3.50 -9.11
N PHE A 13 -2.51 2.38 -8.43
CA PHE A 13 -2.25 1.10 -9.07
C PHE A 13 -3.49 0.20 -8.93
N PRO A 14 -3.73 -0.70 -9.89
CA PRO A 14 -4.68 -1.79 -9.72
C PRO A 14 -4.40 -2.57 -8.42
N LEU A 15 -5.43 -3.14 -7.81
CA LEU A 15 -5.33 -3.82 -6.53
C LEU A 15 -4.99 -5.30 -6.75
N THR A 16 -3.82 -5.52 -7.35
CA THR A 16 -3.21 -6.83 -7.66
C THR A 16 -1.75 -6.85 -7.24
N ALA A 17 -1.26 -7.99 -6.81
CA ALA A 17 0.14 -8.23 -6.46
C ALA A 17 1.07 -8.00 -7.65
N GLU A 18 0.58 -8.18 -8.89
CA GLU A 18 1.35 -7.91 -10.10
C GLU A 18 1.76 -6.43 -10.23
N SER A 19 1.05 -5.51 -9.55
CA SER A 19 1.39 -4.08 -9.54
C SER A 19 2.51 -3.71 -8.57
N LEU A 20 2.94 -4.64 -7.72
CA LEU A 20 3.94 -4.41 -6.68
C LEU A 20 5.34 -4.83 -7.16
N ASP A 21 6.19 -3.85 -7.48
CA ASP A 21 7.61 -4.08 -7.77
C ASP A 21 8.37 -4.35 -6.46
N THR A 22 9.20 -5.38 -6.44
CA THR A 22 9.99 -5.79 -5.28
C THR A 22 11.03 -4.75 -4.84
N ARG A 23 11.31 -3.74 -5.67
CA ARG A 23 12.20 -2.61 -5.36
C ARG A 23 11.42 -1.37 -4.91
N GLY A 24 10.09 -1.43 -4.91
CA GLY A 24 9.22 -0.30 -4.63
C GLY A 24 8.86 -0.13 -3.15
N LEU A 25 8.28 1.03 -2.87
CA LEU A 25 7.62 1.38 -1.61
C LEU A 25 6.20 1.84 -1.96
N TYR A 26 5.21 1.20 -1.36
CA TYR A 26 3.80 1.46 -1.67
C TYR A 26 3.04 1.83 -0.41
N ILE A 27 2.04 2.70 -0.57
CA ILE A 27 1.06 3.02 0.46
C ILE A 27 -0.24 2.38 0.05
N PHE A 28 -0.76 1.51 0.90
CA PHE A 28 -2.12 0.99 0.81
C PHE A 28 -2.97 1.63 1.91
N ASP A 29 -4.15 2.10 1.53
CA ASP A 29 -5.12 2.75 2.41
C ASP A 29 -6.43 1.96 2.33
N ASP A 30 -6.81 1.31 3.42
CA ASP A 30 -8.07 0.56 3.53
C ASP A 30 -9.22 1.39 4.14
N GLY A 31 -9.00 2.70 4.34
CA GLY A 31 -9.91 3.61 5.02
C GLY A 31 -9.73 3.66 6.54
N PHE A 32 -9.17 2.63 7.16
CA PHE A 32 -8.94 2.57 8.61
C PHE A 32 -7.45 2.64 8.99
N ARG A 33 -6.59 2.12 8.12
CA ARG A 33 -5.16 1.92 8.34
C ARG A 33 -4.39 2.33 7.10
N LEU A 34 -3.20 2.88 7.31
CA LEU A 34 -2.22 3.06 6.25
C LEU A 34 -1.17 1.96 6.37
N VAL A 35 -1.00 1.17 5.32
CA VAL A 35 0.04 0.15 5.23
C VAL A 35 1.15 0.66 4.33
N LEU A 36 2.34 0.80 4.88
CA LEU A 36 3.56 1.04 4.11
C LEU A 36 4.21 -0.30 3.80
N TRP A 37 4.09 -0.73 2.55
CA TRP A 37 4.68 -1.98 2.09
C TRP A 37 6.04 -1.73 1.44
N PHE A 38 7.06 -2.40 1.98
CA PHE A 38 8.44 -2.35 1.50
C PHE A 38 8.71 -3.60 0.67
N GLY A 39 9.07 -3.41 -0.60
CA GLY A 39 9.52 -4.49 -1.45
C GLY A 39 10.78 -5.17 -0.90
N GLY A 40 10.91 -6.47 -1.14
CA GLY A 40 11.99 -7.29 -0.57
C GLY A 40 13.39 -6.88 -1.06
N SER A 41 13.45 -6.24 -2.23
CA SER A 41 14.65 -5.75 -2.89
C SER A 41 14.73 -4.21 -2.91
N ILE A 42 14.03 -3.52 -2.00
CA ILE A 42 14.12 -2.07 -1.87
C ILE A 42 15.56 -1.64 -1.56
N SER A 43 16.00 -0.53 -2.16
CA SER A 43 17.35 0.00 -1.91
C SER A 43 17.57 0.26 -0.41
N PRO A 44 18.67 -0.24 0.18
CA PRO A 44 19.01 0.03 1.58
C PRO A 44 19.11 1.53 1.90
N ASP A 45 19.49 2.36 0.92
CA ASP A 45 19.57 3.82 1.12
C ASP A 45 18.18 4.44 1.30
N ILE A 46 17.19 3.97 0.54
CA ILE A 46 15.78 4.37 0.72
C ILE A 46 15.30 3.93 2.10
N GLY A 47 15.56 2.66 2.43
CA GLY A 47 15.21 2.07 3.72
C GLY A 47 15.77 2.85 4.91
N ARG A 48 17.07 3.15 4.91
CA ARG A 48 17.74 3.92 5.97
C ARG A 48 17.32 5.38 6.03
N ASN A 49 17.04 6.02 4.89
CA ASN A 49 16.52 7.39 4.90
C ASN A 49 15.14 7.46 5.57
N LEU A 50 14.31 6.43 5.42
CA LEU A 50 12.96 6.39 6.01
C LEU A 50 12.95 5.86 7.45
N LEU A 51 13.68 4.77 7.72
CA LEU A 51 13.62 4.02 8.97
C LEU A 51 14.92 4.06 9.79
N GLY A 52 16.01 4.63 9.28
CA GLY A 52 17.29 4.70 10.00
C GLY A 52 17.84 3.33 10.34
N GLU A 53 18.31 3.17 11.58
CA GLU A 53 18.81 1.90 12.12
C GLU A 53 17.69 0.84 12.22
N ASP A 54 16.43 1.25 12.32
CA ASP A 54 15.29 0.35 12.38
C ASP A 54 14.97 -0.34 11.05
N PHE A 55 15.64 0.03 9.95
CA PHE A 55 15.40 -0.56 8.64
C PHE A 55 15.61 -2.10 8.61
N THR A 56 16.50 -2.61 9.45
CA THR A 56 16.76 -4.05 9.58
C THR A 56 16.03 -4.69 10.76
N SER A 57 15.28 -3.91 11.53
CA SER A 57 14.52 -4.38 12.68
C SER A 57 13.24 -5.09 12.26
N ASP A 58 12.59 -5.72 13.22
CA ASP A 58 11.24 -6.25 13.09
C ASP A 58 10.22 -5.11 12.92
N TYR A 59 9.64 -5.00 11.72
CA TYR A 59 8.75 -3.89 11.34
C TYR A 59 7.48 -3.80 12.18
N SER A 60 7.09 -4.88 12.87
CA SER A 60 5.98 -4.85 13.80
C SER A 60 6.22 -3.96 15.03
N LYS A 61 7.49 -3.65 15.34
CA LYS A 61 7.92 -2.85 16.49
C LYS A 61 8.41 -1.46 16.12
N VAL A 62 8.53 -1.17 14.84
CA VAL A 62 9.08 0.10 14.36
C VAL A 62 7.98 1.15 14.32
N ILE A 63 8.21 2.26 15.02
CA ILE A 63 7.33 3.42 14.99
C ILE A 63 7.87 4.40 13.94
N LEU A 64 7.06 4.67 12.91
CA LEU A 64 7.44 5.64 11.89
C LEU A 64 7.53 7.04 12.50
N SER A 65 8.71 7.65 12.39
CA SER A 65 9.00 8.98 12.91
C SER A 65 9.63 9.86 11.84
N LEU A 66 9.46 11.18 11.99
CA LEU A 66 10.08 12.15 11.11
C LEU A 66 11.60 12.13 11.32
N ARG A 67 12.35 12.05 10.22
CA ARG A 67 13.81 12.11 10.21
C ARG A 67 14.28 13.37 9.49
N ASP A 68 15.50 13.81 9.81
CA ASP A 68 16.11 14.97 9.17
C ASP A 68 16.68 14.66 7.78
N ASN A 69 15.80 14.29 6.85
CA ASN A 69 16.11 14.19 5.44
C ASN A 69 14.86 14.46 4.59
N GLU A 70 15.08 14.79 3.32
CA GLU A 70 14.01 15.19 2.41
C GLU A 70 13.02 14.05 2.15
N MET A 71 13.50 12.80 2.06
CA MET A 71 12.67 11.63 1.76
C MET A 71 11.67 11.35 2.88
N SER A 72 12.12 11.35 4.13
CA SER A 72 11.26 11.20 5.31
C SER A 72 10.26 12.35 5.40
N ARG A 73 10.70 13.61 5.22
CA ARG A 73 9.80 14.77 5.18
C ARG A 73 8.71 14.62 4.11
N LYS A 74 9.08 14.16 2.92
CA LYS A 74 8.15 13.94 1.80
C LYS A 74 7.14 12.84 2.12
N LEU A 75 7.58 11.72 2.68
CA LEU A 75 6.69 10.63 3.11
C LEU A 75 5.71 11.11 4.19
N MET A 76 6.20 11.79 5.22
CA MET A 76 5.34 12.30 6.31
C MET A 76 4.31 13.31 5.79
N LYS A 77 4.68 14.18 4.84
CA LYS A 77 3.74 15.09 4.16
C LYS A 77 2.66 14.32 3.38
N ILE A 78 3.04 13.25 2.68
CA ILE A 78 2.12 12.38 1.94
C ILE A 78 1.12 11.70 2.88
N LEU A 79 1.58 11.21 4.04
CA LEU A 79 0.74 10.55 5.05
C LEU A 79 -0.20 11.54 5.74
N ASN A 80 0.27 12.75 6.06
CA ASN A 80 -0.58 13.78 6.65
C ASN A 80 -1.70 14.22 5.70
N LYS A 81 -1.42 14.33 4.39
CA LYS A 81 -2.47 14.58 3.39
C LYS A 81 -3.57 13.50 3.36
N PHE A 82 -3.22 12.22 3.57
CA PHE A 82 -4.24 11.16 3.69
C PHE A 82 -5.09 11.37 4.95
N ARG A 83 -4.48 11.69 6.09
CA ARG A 83 -5.20 11.96 7.34
C ARG A 83 -6.09 13.21 7.29
N GLU A 84 -5.69 14.23 6.53
CA GLU A 84 -6.52 15.43 6.33
C GLU A 84 -7.76 15.15 5.50
N SER A 85 -7.74 14.13 4.64
CA SER A 85 -8.88 13.79 3.77
C SER A 85 -10.03 13.09 4.51
N ASP A 86 -9.76 12.47 5.66
CA ASP A 86 -10.78 11.88 6.53
C ASP A 86 -10.44 12.11 8.01
N SER A 87 -11.07 13.12 8.60
CA SER A 87 -10.87 13.49 10.02
C SER A 87 -11.48 12.51 11.02
N SER A 88 -12.24 11.52 10.55
CA SER A 88 -13.04 10.64 11.40
C SER A 88 -12.17 9.59 12.12
N TYR A 89 -10.96 9.32 11.59
CA TYR A 89 -10.05 8.31 12.12
C TYR A 89 -8.59 8.74 12.01
N PHE A 90 -7.83 8.59 13.10
CA PHE A 90 -6.37 8.64 13.02
C PHE A 90 -5.87 7.30 12.47
N GLN A 91 -5.62 7.25 11.17
CA GLN A 91 -5.13 6.04 10.51
C GLN A 91 -3.76 5.65 11.09
N LEU A 92 -3.74 4.52 11.81
CA LEU A 92 -2.51 3.89 12.29
C LEU A 92 -1.68 3.46 11.08
N CYS A 93 -0.37 3.73 11.15
CA CYS A 93 0.55 3.37 10.08
C CYS A 93 1.24 2.06 10.42
N HIS A 94 1.08 1.06 9.57
CA HIS A 94 1.71 -0.25 9.71
C HIS A 94 2.82 -0.39 8.68
N LEU A 95 4.03 -0.69 9.15
CA LEU A 95 5.14 -1.09 8.30
C LEU A 95 5.02 -2.61 8.04
N VAL A 96 5.18 -2.99 6.77
CA VAL A 96 5.11 -4.37 6.30
C VAL A 96 6.20 -4.59 5.27
N ARG A 97 6.91 -5.72 5.35
CA ARG A 97 7.92 -6.11 4.37
C ARG A 97 7.46 -7.27 3.50
N GLN A 98 7.85 -7.28 2.23
CA GLN A 98 7.62 -8.42 1.36
C GLN A 98 8.22 -9.70 1.94
N GLY A 99 7.44 -10.77 1.97
CA GLY A 99 7.82 -12.07 2.53
C GLY A 99 7.59 -12.20 4.04
N GLU A 100 7.15 -11.14 4.73
CA GLU A 100 6.87 -11.14 6.17
C GLU A 100 5.52 -11.83 6.48
N GLN A 101 5.44 -13.14 6.30
CA GLN A 101 4.21 -13.89 6.56
C GLN A 101 4.04 -14.21 8.05
N PRO A 102 2.81 -14.19 8.60
CA PRO A 102 1.52 -13.96 7.93
C PRO A 102 1.12 -12.47 7.82
N ARG A 103 1.97 -11.55 8.29
CA ARG A 103 1.67 -10.12 8.41
C ARG A 103 1.39 -9.48 7.06
N GLU A 104 2.21 -9.79 6.06
CA GLU A 104 2.03 -9.32 4.68
C GLU A 104 0.68 -9.73 4.11
N SER A 105 0.29 -11.00 4.29
CA SER A 105 -1.02 -11.46 3.85
C SER A 105 -2.14 -10.69 4.54
N PHE A 106 -2.09 -10.58 5.86
CA PHE A 106 -3.14 -9.95 6.66
C PHE A 106 -3.32 -8.46 6.38
N PHE A 107 -2.24 -7.70 6.23
CA PHE A 107 -2.32 -6.25 6.03
C PHE A 107 -2.52 -5.84 4.58
N LEU A 108 -2.02 -6.63 3.61
CA LEU A 108 -2.03 -6.23 2.21
C LEU A 108 -2.67 -7.26 1.29
N LEU A 109 -2.11 -8.46 1.17
CA LEU A 109 -2.46 -9.37 0.07
C LEU A 109 -3.94 -9.79 0.08
N THR A 110 -4.56 -9.94 1.26
CA THR A 110 -5.99 -10.28 1.33
C THR A 110 -6.91 -9.15 0.85
N ASN A 111 -6.39 -7.93 0.75
CA ASN A 111 -7.12 -6.75 0.30
C ASN A 111 -6.87 -6.41 -1.19
N LEU A 112 -6.06 -7.20 -1.89
CA LEU A 112 -5.81 -7.06 -3.33
C LEU A 112 -6.95 -7.74 -4.10
N VAL A 113 -8.05 -7.00 -4.25
CA VAL A 113 -9.35 -7.53 -4.75
C VAL A 113 -9.32 -8.02 -6.20
N ASP A 114 -8.32 -7.65 -6.99
CA ASP A 114 -8.18 -8.16 -8.35
C ASP A 114 -7.64 -9.60 -8.37
N ASP A 115 -6.93 -10.01 -7.31
CA ASP A 115 -6.30 -11.33 -7.20
C ASP A 115 -7.24 -12.40 -6.64
N LYS A 116 -6.83 -13.67 -6.78
CA LYS A 116 -7.46 -14.77 -6.04
C LYS A 116 -7.07 -14.68 -4.57
N ASN A 117 -8.06 -14.63 -3.69
CA ASN A 117 -7.83 -14.68 -2.26
C ASN A 117 -8.70 -15.73 -1.58
N SER A 118 -8.11 -16.54 -0.69
CA SER A 118 -8.82 -17.49 0.19
C SER A 118 -9.95 -18.32 -0.44
N GLY A 119 -9.78 -18.79 -1.68
CA GLY A 119 -10.76 -19.61 -2.40
C GLY A 119 -11.82 -18.82 -3.19
N ALA A 120 -11.77 -17.49 -3.18
CA ALA A 120 -12.53 -16.65 -4.08
C ALA A 120 -11.88 -16.56 -5.47
N ASN A 121 -12.72 -16.33 -6.48
CA ASN A 121 -12.29 -16.05 -7.85
C ASN A 121 -11.60 -14.68 -7.92
N SER A 122 -10.63 -14.56 -8.82
CA SER A 122 -10.09 -13.23 -9.19
C SER A 122 -11.19 -12.39 -9.84
N TYR A 123 -10.96 -11.08 -9.94
CA TYR A 123 -11.88 -10.20 -10.67
C TYR A 123 -12.08 -10.67 -12.13
N ALA A 124 -11.00 -11.04 -12.83
CA ALA A 124 -11.05 -11.52 -14.21
C ALA A 124 -11.83 -12.84 -14.35
N ASP A 125 -11.66 -13.77 -13.41
CA ASP A 125 -12.41 -15.03 -13.38
C ASP A 125 -13.91 -14.78 -13.15
N TRP A 126 -14.24 -13.87 -12.24
CA TRP A 126 -15.62 -13.50 -11.93
C TRP A 126 -16.34 -12.87 -13.13
N ILE A 127 -15.71 -11.92 -13.81
CA ILE A 127 -16.25 -11.32 -15.04
C ILE A 127 -16.48 -12.41 -16.11
N SER A 128 -15.52 -13.32 -16.28
CA SER A 128 -15.65 -14.41 -17.26
C SER A 128 -16.80 -15.36 -16.91
N GLN A 129 -17.01 -15.65 -15.62
CA GLN A 129 -18.14 -16.45 -15.14
C GLN A 129 -19.47 -15.74 -15.40
N LEU A 130 -19.58 -14.47 -15.05
CA LEU A 130 -20.78 -13.67 -15.30
C LEU A 130 -21.14 -13.64 -16.79
N HIS A 131 -20.16 -13.39 -17.66
CA HIS A 131 -20.39 -13.37 -19.10
C HIS A 131 -21.01 -14.69 -19.59
N ARG A 132 -20.46 -15.84 -19.15
CA ARG A 132 -21.03 -17.16 -19.51
C ARG A 132 -22.46 -17.35 -19.01
N GLN A 133 -22.76 -16.90 -17.79
CA GLN A 133 -24.10 -17.00 -17.22
C GLN A 133 -25.12 -16.15 -17.98
N VAL A 134 -24.74 -14.93 -18.38
CA VAL A 134 -25.60 -14.07 -19.20
C VAL A 134 -25.91 -14.71 -20.55
N GLN A 135 -24.91 -15.28 -21.22
CA GLN A 135 -25.09 -15.93 -22.53
C GLN A 135 -25.93 -17.21 -22.46
N GLN A 136 -25.89 -17.95 -21.35
CA GLN A 136 -26.70 -19.17 -21.16
C GLN A 136 -28.17 -18.88 -20.83
N ASN A 137 -28.45 -17.69 -20.30
CA ASN A 137 -29.79 -17.27 -19.89
C ASN A 137 -30.48 -16.35 -20.93
N ALA A 138 -29.82 -16.07 -22.05
CA ALA A 138 -30.34 -15.34 -23.20
C ALA A 138 -30.93 -16.32 -24.24
#